data_AF-N1U9M8-F1
#
_entry.id   AF-N1U9M8-F1
#
_cell.length_a   1.000
_cell.length_b   1.000
_cell.length_c   1.000
_cell.angle_alpha   90.00
_cell.angle_beta   90.00
_cell.angle_gamma   90.00
#
_symmetry.space_group_name_H-M   'P 1'
#
loop_
_entity.id
_entity.type
_entity.pdbx_description
1 polymer ?
#
loop_
_entity_poly.entity_id
_entity_poly.type
_entity_poly.pdbx_seq_one_letter_code
_entity_poly.pdbx_strand_id
1 'polypeptide(L)'
;MSLSVLSLLPFFIFYLPIQYWIGSKGISGLILTGILLCAPILFRIQKRWKKESFPPLIVSPGILISYWSLFVFTEGIFYTTTALDSFFLGDFDYTAQTRMIVPTIDGKFFQTQYYGPNENANFLSHHMTPGILLLTPFPILFGSELGFGIGIFFFASITIPLLYYYLRTCSVSKELSLCASLLWSGSSSFYRLNHSLHFEVLVPLLCLCALIGIQRQKFWITSISLCFFLGIKEDLSIYLAAIAIVLIPTDKKRHKEWIFVFI
;
A
#
# COMPACT_ATOMS: atom_id res chain seq x y z
N MET A 1 15.46 16.27 -12.61
CA MET A 1 14.01 16.03 -12.55
C MET A 1 13.37 16.83 -13.66
N SER A 2 12.47 16.26 -14.47
CA SER A 2 11.83 17.03 -15.53
C SER A 2 10.97 18.17 -14.95
N LEU A 3 10.81 19.24 -15.73
CA LEU A 3 10.02 20.41 -15.37
C LEU A 3 8.57 20.05 -14.96
N SER A 4 8.02 18.99 -15.58
CA SER A 4 6.68 18.45 -15.32
C SER A 4 6.51 17.84 -13.92
N VAL A 5 7.55 17.24 -13.35
CA VAL A 5 7.51 16.72 -11.97
C VAL A 5 7.66 17.88 -10.98
N LEU A 6 8.48 18.87 -11.32
CA LEU A 6 8.65 20.09 -10.51
C LEU A 6 7.32 20.85 -10.36
N SER A 7 6.49 20.92 -11.41
CA SER A 7 5.18 21.55 -11.37
C SER A 7 4.13 20.79 -10.53
N LEU A 8 4.32 19.49 -10.32
CA LEU A 8 3.46 18.67 -9.46
C LEU A 8 3.95 18.61 -8.02
N LEU A 9 5.17 19.08 -7.74
CA LEU A 9 5.76 19.08 -6.41
C LEU A 9 4.89 19.82 -5.38
N PRO A 10 4.33 21.02 -5.68
CA PRO A 10 3.42 21.69 -4.77
C PRO A 10 2.17 20.85 -4.48
N PHE A 11 1.60 20.17 -5.49
CA PHE A 11 0.50 19.24 -5.27
C PHE A 11 0.94 18.12 -4.32
N PHE A 12 2.04 17.41 -4.58
CA PHE A 12 2.46 16.31 -3.72
C PHE A 12 2.92 16.73 -2.31
N ILE A 13 3.34 17.98 -2.12
CA ILE A 13 3.70 18.53 -0.82
C ILE A 13 2.45 19.02 -0.06
N PHE A 14 1.53 19.71 -0.73
CA PHE A 14 0.40 20.38 -0.10
C PHE A 14 -0.92 19.62 -0.15
N TYR A 15 -1.04 18.58 -1.00
CA TYR A 15 -2.26 17.79 -1.13
C TYR A 15 -2.73 17.25 0.21
N LEU A 16 -1.84 16.63 0.98
CA LEU A 16 -2.22 16.00 2.26
C LEU A 16 -2.32 16.95 3.45
N PRO A 17 -1.46 17.96 3.65
CA PRO A 17 -1.71 18.97 4.67
C PRO A 17 -3.11 19.61 4.51
N ILE A 18 -3.53 19.86 3.26
CA ILE A 18 -4.85 20.39 2.96
C ILE A 18 -5.95 19.36 3.24
N GLN A 19 -5.73 18.09 2.88
CA GLN A 19 -6.69 17.01 3.10
C GLN A 19 -6.88 16.70 4.60
N TYR A 20 -5.79 16.71 5.39
CA TYR A 20 -5.76 16.43 6.82
C TYR A 20 -6.33 17.57 7.67
N TRP A 21 -6.05 18.84 7.33
CA TRP A 21 -6.56 19.98 8.12
C TRP A 21 -8.05 20.29 7.93
N ILE A 22 -8.63 19.98 6.76
CA ILE A 22 -9.91 20.61 6.36
C ILE A 22 -10.97 19.60 5.93
N GLY A 23 -10.59 18.35 5.63
CA GLY A 23 -11.51 17.36 5.07
C GLY A 23 -12.02 17.74 3.68
N SER A 24 -12.58 16.77 2.95
CA SER A 24 -12.99 16.88 1.54
C SER A 24 -14.13 17.87 1.23
N LYS A 25 -14.52 18.73 2.18
CA LYS A 25 -15.66 19.65 2.07
C LYS A 25 -15.30 21.14 1.99
N GLY A 26 -14.01 21.50 1.97
CA GLY A 26 -13.55 22.90 1.97
C GLY A 26 -13.14 23.48 0.60
N ILE A 27 -13.14 24.82 0.49
CA ILE A 27 -12.68 25.63 -0.66
C ILE A 27 -11.29 25.20 -1.16
N SER A 28 -10.45 24.68 -0.27
CA SER A 28 -9.09 24.23 -0.57
C SER A 28 -9.03 23.03 -1.53
N GLY A 29 -10.06 22.19 -1.61
CA GLY A 29 -10.15 21.12 -2.63
C GLY A 29 -10.31 21.70 -4.04
N LEU A 30 -11.03 22.81 -4.17
CA LEU A 30 -11.14 23.58 -5.42
C LEU A 30 -9.82 24.28 -5.74
N ILE A 31 -9.11 24.81 -4.75
CA ILE A 31 -7.77 25.40 -4.93
C ILE A 31 -6.79 24.34 -5.43
N LEU A 32 -6.81 23.14 -4.85
CA LEU A 32 -5.92 22.05 -5.24
C LEU A 32 -6.23 21.51 -6.65
N THR A 33 -7.51 21.40 -6.99
CA THR A 33 -7.96 21.12 -8.36
C THR A 33 -7.53 22.23 -9.31
N GLY A 34 -7.59 23.49 -8.89
CA GLY A 34 -7.08 24.65 -9.62
C GLY A 34 -5.57 24.57 -9.85
N ILE A 35 -4.77 24.17 -8.85
CA ILE A 35 -3.33 23.96 -8.98
C ILE A 35 -3.04 22.85 -10.01
N LEU A 36 -3.78 21.75 -9.98
CA LEU A 36 -3.68 20.66 -10.96
C LEU A 36 -4.03 21.11 -12.37
N LEU A 37 -5.11 21.86 -12.54
CA LEU A 37 -5.56 22.40 -13.83
C LEU A 37 -4.65 23.50 -14.37
N CYS A 38 -3.97 24.23 -13.48
CA CYS A 38 -3.00 25.26 -13.83
C CYS A 38 -1.59 24.70 -14.11
N ALA A 39 -1.25 23.50 -13.64
CA ALA A 39 0.06 22.89 -13.89
C ALA A 39 0.44 22.78 -15.39
N PRO A 40 -0.46 22.42 -16.33
CA PRO A 40 -0.19 22.44 -17.77
C PRO A 40 0.04 23.86 -18.33
N ILE A 41 -0.65 24.85 -17.78
CA ILE A 41 -0.57 26.26 -18.19
C ILE A 41 0.75 26.87 -17.71
N LEU A 42 1.08 26.66 -16.43
CA LEU A 42 2.36 27.03 -15.82
C LEU A 42 3.52 26.35 -16.56
N PHE A 43 3.38 25.09 -16.96
CA PHE A 43 4.35 24.38 -17.80
C PHE A 43 4.54 25.04 -19.18
N ARG A 44 3.44 25.47 -19.83
CA ARG A 44 3.50 26.20 -21.11
C ARG A 44 4.18 27.56 -20.96
N ILE A 45 3.86 28.30 -19.90
CA ILE A 45 4.44 29.63 -19.61
C ILE A 45 5.93 29.49 -19.30
N GLN A 46 6.32 28.56 -18.43
CA GLN A 46 7.72 28.31 -18.06
C GLN A 46 8.56 27.81 -19.25
N LYS A 47 8.00 26.97 -20.13
CA LYS A 47 8.65 26.56 -21.38
C LYS A 47 8.88 27.75 -22.33
N ARG A 48 7.99 28.75 -22.32
CA ARG A 48 8.11 30.00 -23.09
C ARG A 48 9.14 30.96 -22.48
N TRP A 49 9.29 30.95 -21.16
CA TRP A 49 10.20 31.81 -20.39
C TRP A 49 11.59 31.20 -20.19
N LYS A 50 12.12 30.47 -21.20
CA LYS A 50 13.53 30.08 -21.26
C LYS A 50 14.41 31.32 -21.40
N LYS A 51 14.64 32.03 -20.30
CA LYS A 51 15.74 33.02 -20.20
C LYS A 51 16.34 33.16 -18.81
N GLU A 52 15.67 32.72 -17.74
CA GLU A 52 16.27 32.75 -16.39
C GLU A 52 16.23 31.38 -15.70
N SER A 53 17.42 30.87 -15.46
CA SER A 53 17.71 29.65 -14.72
C SER A 53 17.51 29.88 -13.22
N PHE A 54 16.27 29.78 -12.74
CA PHE A 54 16.09 29.44 -11.32
C PHE A 54 16.71 28.04 -11.11
N PRO A 55 17.60 27.84 -10.13
CA PRO A 55 18.07 26.50 -9.79
C PRO A 55 16.83 25.70 -9.41
N PRO A 56 16.45 24.64 -10.15
CA PRO A 56 15.33 23.82 -9.74
C PRO A 56 15.70 23.26 -8.36
N LEU A 57 14.77 23.35 -7.40
CA LEU A 57 14.90 22.62 -6.14
C LEU A 57 14.85 21.14 -6.51
N ILE A 58 16.01 20.53 -6.79
CA ILE A 58 16.11 19.12 -7.18
C ILE A 58 15.95 18.30 -5.90
N VAL A 59 14.70 18.10 -5.49
CA VAL A 59 14.41 17.11 -4.47
C VAL A 59 14.66 15.73 -5.08
N SER A 60 15.53 14.93 -4.47
CA SER A 60 15.80 13.60 -4.96
C SER A 60 14.53 12.74 -4.83
N PRO A 61 14.23 11.83 -5.79
CA PRO A 61 13.08 10.95 -5.65
C PRO A 61 13.11 10.10 -4.38
N GLY A 62 14.31 9.72 -3.92
CA GLY A 62 14.47 9.00 -2.65
C GLY A 62 13.95 9.79 -1.46
N ILE A 63 14.18 11.11 -1.40
CA ILE A 63 13.66 11.97 -0.33
C ILE A 63 12.13 12.02 -0.37
N LEU A 64 11.52 12.21 -1.55
CA LEU A 64 10.06 12.27 -1.67
C LEU A 64 9.39 10.94 -1.32
N ILE A 65 9.94 9.83 -1.81
CA ILE A 65 9.45 8.48 -1.49
C ILE A 65 9.57 8.23 0.03
N SER A 66 10.69 8.59 0.64
CA SER A 66 10.89 8.41 2.08
C SER A 66 9.94 9.28 2.89
N TYR A 67 9.77 10.55 2.50
CA TYR A 67 8.82 11.47 3.12
C TYR A 67 7.40 10.89 3.12
N TRP A 68 6.92 10.41 1.97
CA TRP A 68 5.59 9.86 1.85
C TRP A 68 5.40 8.52 2.58
N SER A 69 6.44 7.69 2.63
CA SER A 69 6.41 6.44 3.41
C SER A 69 6.30 6.74 4.90
N LEU A 70 7.15 7.64 5.40
CA LEU A 70 7.12 8.07 6.80
C LEU A 70 5.80 8.76 7.16
N PHE A 71 5.26 9.56 6.26
CA PHE A 71 3.97 10.21 6.45
C PHE A 71 2.85 9.18 6.62
N VAL A 72 2.69 8.24 5.68
CA VAL A 72 1.66 7.19 5.75
C VAL A 72 1.81 6.35 7.01
N PHE A 73 3.05 6.01 7.38
CA PHE A 73 3.30 5.26 8.61
C PHE A 73 2.91 6.05 9.88
N THR A 74 3.33 7.32 9.96
CA THR A 74 3.06 8.18 11.11
C THR A 74 1.57 8.49 11.25
N GLU A 75 0.90 8.78 10.14
CA GLU A 75 -0.54 9.00 10.09
C GLU A 75 -1.29 7.76 10.60
N GLY A 76 -0.83 6.57 10.21
CA GLY A 76 -1.31 5.31 10.73
C GLY A 76 -1.24 5.14 12.24
N ILE A 77 -0.14 5.59 12.86
CA ILE A 77 0.02 5.55 14.33
C ILE A 77 -1.05 6.43 14.98
N PHE A 78 -1.23 7.67 14.51
CA PHE A 78 -2.24 8.60 15.04
C PHE A 78 -3.68 8.13 14.79
N TYR A 79 -3.95 7.59 13.60
CA TYR A 79 -5.26 7.04 13.27
C TYR A 79 -5.58 5.85 14.17
N THR A 80 -4.64 4.91 14.31
CA THR A 80 -4.82 3.69 15.10
C THR A 80 -5.14 4.00 16.56
N THR A 81 -4.44 4.96 17.17
CA THR A 81 -4.75 5.38 18.55
C THR A 81 -6.16 5.95 18.67
N THR A 82 -6.60 6.74 17.69
CA THR A 82 -7.93 7.38 17.71
C THR A 82 -9.04 6.38 17.39
N ALA A 83 -8.78 5.42 16.50
CA ALA A 83 -9.74 4.41 16.07
C ALA A 83 -10.03 3.37 17.16
N LEU A 84 -9.01 3.03 17.96
CA LEU A 84 -9.14 2.13 19.11
C LEU A 84 -10.13 2.68 20.15
N ASP A 85 -10.11 3.99 20.39
CA ASP A 85 -11.05 4.65 21.30
C ASP A 85 -12.48 4.75 20.73
N SER A 86 -12.67 4.38 19.45
CA SER A 86 -14.00 4.36 18.84
C SER A 86 -14.71 3.04 19.13
N PHE A 87 -15.96 3.13 19.58
CA PHE A 87 -16.77 1.95 19.94
C PHE A 87 -16.94 0.94 18.79
N PHE A 88 -17.04 1.41 17.55
CA PHE A 88 -17.23 0.52 16.39
C PHE A 88 -15.93 -0.04 15.84
N LEU A 89 -14.90 0.78 15.57
CA LEU A 89 -13.67 0.26 14.96
C LEU A 89 -12.79 -0.49 15.96
N GLY A 90 -12.78 -0.06 17.22
CA GLY A 90 -12.05 -0.74 18.29
C GLY A 90 -12.56 -2.17 18.47
N ASP A 91 -13.87 -2.32 18.67
CA ASP A 91 -14.44 -3.60 19.07
C ASP A 91 -14.61 -4.62 17.91
N PHE A 92 -14.79 -4.14 16.68
CA PHE A 92 -14.98 -5.03 15.52
C PHE A 92 -13.69 -5.40 14.79
N ASP A 93 -12.75 -4.48 14.59
CA ASP A 93 -11.56 -4.77 13.78
C ASP A 93 -10.37 -5.20 14.67
N TYR A 94 -10.00 -4.37 15.65
CA TYR A 94 -8.83 -4.65 16.51
C TYR A 94 -9.05 -5.84 17.44
N THR A 95 -10.18 -5.86 18.16
CA THR A 95 -10.48 -6.94 19.11
C THR A 95 -10.65 -8.28 18.38
N ALA A 96 -11.33 -8.30 17.23
CA ALA A 96 -11.53 -9.55 16.47
C ALA A 96 -10.21 -10.12 15.95
N GLN A 97 -9.32 -9.28 15.43
CA GLN A 97 -8.01 -9.73 14.94
C GLN A 97 -7.07 -10.14 16.08
N THR A 98 -7.14 -9.46 17.21
CA THR A 98 -6.40 -9.87 18.42
C THR A 98 -6.88 -11.25 18.91
N ARG A 99 -8.21 -11.49 18.90
CA ARG A 99 -8.81 -12.81 19.20
C ARG A 99 -8.41 -13.90 18.19
N MET A 100 -7.91 -13.55 17.00
CA MET A 100 -7.29 -14.52 16.08
C MET A 100 -5.84 -14.85 16.46
N ILE A 101 -5.09 -13.83 16.90
CA ILE A 101 -3.65 -13.95 17.17
C ILE A 101 -3.38 -14.63 18.51
N VAL A 102 -4.08 -14.27 19.59
CA VAL A 102 -3.81 -14.79 20.94
C VAL A 102 -3.95 -16.32 21.02
N PRO A 103 -5.04 -16.95 20.54
CA PRO A 103 -5.14 -18.41 20.54
C PRO A 103 -4.07 -19.10 19.67
N THR A 104 -3.59 -18.42 18.63
CA THR A 104 -2.49 -18.93 17.78
C THR A 104 -1.18 -19.02 18.58
N ILE A 105 -0.88 -18.00 19.40
CA ILE A 105 0.30 -17.98 20.27
C ILE A 105 0.23 -19.09 21.34
N ASP A 106 -0.97 -19.34 21.86
CA ASP A 106 -1.21 -20.36 22.89
C ASP A 106 -1.29 -21.81 22.34
N GLY A 107 -1.01 -22.01 21.05
CA GLY A 107 -1.10 -23.33 20.38
C GLY A 107 -2.53 -23.82 20.16
N LYS A 108 -3.53 -22.96 20.37
CA LYS A 108 -4.98 -23.21 20.21
C LYS A 108 -5.49 -22.66 18.88
N PHE A 109 -4.72 -22.88 17.81
CA PHE A 109 -4.95 -22.33 16.47
C PHE A 109 -6.38 -22.55 15.94
N PHE A 110 -7.00 -23.70 16.24
CA PHE A 110 -8.37 -24.02 15.80
C PHE A 110 -9.48 -23.47 16.71
N GLN A 111 -9.15 -22.69 17.74
CA GLN A 111 -10.10 -22.12 18.71
C GLN A 111 -10.20 -20.59 18.59
N THR A 112 -9.92 -20.02 17.41
CA THR A 112 -10.07 -18.57 17.18
C THR A 112 -11.55 -18.19 17.17
N GLN A 113 -11.93 -17.11 17.85
CA GLN A 113 -13.33 -16.69 17.96
C GLN A 113 -13.56 -15.42 17.14
N TYR A 114 -14.37 -15.50 16.08
CA TYR A 114 -14.61 -14.34 15.21
C TYR A 114 -15.70 -13.38 15.74
N TYR A 115 -16.79 -13.92 16.32
CA TYR A 115 -17.96 -13.12 16.71
C TYR A 115 -18.26 -13.10 18.23
N GLY A 116 -17.37 -13.63 19.05
CA GLY A 116 -17.44 -13.49 20.51
C GLY A 116 -17.17 -14.78 21.30
N PRO A 117 -17.10 -14.68 22.64
CA PRO A 117 -16.67 -15.78 23.52
C PRO A 117 -17.61 -16.98 23.53
N ASN A 118 -18.87 -16.80 23.13
CA ASN A 118 -19.90 -17.84 23.15
C ASN A 118 -20.24 -18.39 21.76
N GLU A 119 -19.62 -17.85 20.70
CA GLU A 119 -19.87 -18.31 19.33
C GLU A 119 -18.81 -19.31 18.89
N ASN A 120 -19.27 -20.50 18.47
CA ASN A 120 -18.41 -21.59 18.02
C ASN A 120 -18.02 -21.42 16.54
N ALA A 121 -17.66 -20.19 16.15
CA ALA A 121 -17.24 -19.83 14.81
C ALA A 121 -15.73 -19.65 14.78
N ASN A 122 -15.02 -20.69 14.31
CA ASN A 122 -13.58 -20.62 14.11
C ASN A 122 -13.27 -19.68 12.94
N PHE A 123 -12.41 -18.67 13.13
CA PHE A 123 -12.05 -17.76 12.03
C PHE A 123 -11.49 -18.55 10.83
N LEU A 124 -10.65 -19.56 11.07
CA LEU A 124 -10.11 -20.41 10.02
C LEU A 124 -11.17 -21.22 9.25
N SER A 125 -12.34 -21.48 9.87
CA SER A 125 -13.46 -22.11 9.16
C SER A 125 -14.21 -21.15 8.23
N HIS A 126 -13.99 -19.83 8.36
CA HIS A 126 -14.60 -18.81 7.52
C HIS A 126 -13.60 -18.15 6.56
N HIS A 127 -12.35 -17.92 6.99
CA HIS A 127 -11.28 -17.31 6.20
C HIS A 127 -9.91 -17.89 6.63
N MET A 128 -9.28 -18.70 5.77
CA MET A 128 -7.89 -19.13 6.01
C MET A 128 -6.93 -18.03 5.56
N THR A 129 -6.49 -17.17 6.49
CA THR A 129 -5.66 -16.00 6.19
C THR A 129 -4.22 -16.13 6.69
N PRO A 130 -3.30 -16.84 5.98
CA PRO A 130 -1.89 -16.92 6.35
C PRO A 130 -1.20 -15.54 6.44
N GLY A 131 -1.74 -14.52 5.77
CA GLY A 131 -1.28 -13.14 5.89
C GLY A 131 -1.28 -12.60 7.33
N ILE A 132 -2.10 -13.16 8.23
CA ILE A 132 -2.09 -12.79 9.65
C ILE A 132 -0.72 -13.03 10.31
N LEU A 133 0.05 -14.02 9.83
CA LEU A 133 1.40 -14.30 10.34
C LEU A 133 2.38 -13.16 10.06
N LEU A 134 2.16 -12.37 9.01
CA LEU A 134 2.97 -11.19 8.71
C LEU A 134 2.64 -10.02 9.66
N LEU A 135 1.39 -9.94 10.13
CA LEU A 135 0.91 -8.90 11.04
C LEU A 135 1.10 -9.27 12.52
N THR A 136 1.14 -10.55 12.85
CA THR A 136 1.29 -11.10 14.21
C THR A 136 2.47 -10.53 15.01
N PRO A 137 3.66 -10.28 14.44
CA PRO A 137 4.77 -9.72 15.19
C PRO A 137 4.47 -8.34 15.80
N PHE A 138 3.59 -7.53 15.19
CA PHE A 138 3.36 -6.16 15.66
C PHE A 138 2.59 -6.12 17.00
N PRO A 139 1.41 -6.74 17.16
CA PRO A 139 0.76 -6.81 18.48
C PRO A 139 1.66 -7.39 19.58
N ILE A 140 2.50 -8.37 19.26
CA ILE A 140 3.46 -8.94 20.21
C ILE A 140 4.51 -7.91 20.63
N LEU A 141 5.14 -7.23 19.68
CA LEU A 141 6.18 -6.24 19.94
C LEU A 141 5.65 -5.00 20.67
N PHE A 142 4.42 -4.58 20.37
CA PHE A 142 3.77 -3.42 20.96
C PHE A 142 2.94 -3.76 22.21
N GLY A 143 2.80 -5.04 22.56
CA GLY A 143 2.05 -5.52 23.73
C GLY A 143 0.58 -5.10 23.75
N SER A 144 -0.01 -4.80 22.59
CA SER A 144 -1.36 -4.25 22.48
C SER A 144 -1.96 -4.47 21.09
N GLU A 145 -3.29 -4.40 21.02
CA GLU A 145 -4.06 -4.52 19.77
C GLU A 145 -3.72 -3.39 18.78
N LEU A 146 -3.27 -2.23 19.30
CA LEU A 146 -2.73 -1.12 18.51
C LEU A 146 -1.58 -1.56 17.59
N GLY A 147 -0.81 -2.57 17.99
CA GLY A 147 0.24 -3.16 17.15
C GLY A 147 -0.30 -3.62 15.80
N PHE A 148 -1.54 -4.09 15.72
CA PHE A 148 -2.12 -4.52 14.46
C PHE A 148 -2.26 -3.37 13.47
N GLY A 149 -2.85 -2.25 13.90
CA GLY A 149 -2.97 -1.05 13.07
C GLY A 149 -1.60 -0.52 12.66
N ILE A 150 -0.63 -0.50 13.58
CA ILE A 150 0.76 -0.15 13.26
C ILE A 150 1.33 -1.07 12.17
N GLY A 151 1.08 -2.38 12.24
CA GLY A 151 1.49 -3.35 11.23
C GLY A 151 0.88 -3.08 9.85
N ILE A 152 -0.41 -2.76 9.80
CA ILE A 152 -1.10 -2.38 8.57
C ILE A 152 -0.44 -1.17 7.91
N PHE A 153 -0.25 -0.09 8.65
CA PHE A 153 0.31 1.14 8.11
C PHE A 153 1.81 1.00 7.81
N PHE A 154 2.53 0.13 8.53
CA PHE A 154 3.89 -0.25 8.18
C PHE A 154 3.93 -0.89 6.79
N PHE A 155 3.14 -1.94 6.55
CA PHE A 155 3.13 -2.60 5.24
C PHE A 155 2.64 -1.68 4.14
N ALA A 156 1.60 -0.87 4.39
CA ALA A 156 1.17 0.17 3.48
C ALA A 156 2.33 1.10 3.10
N SER A 157 3.06 1.63 4.08
CA SER A 157 4.18 2.54 3.83
C SER A 157 5.27 1.93 2.95
N ILE A 158 5.56 0.62 3.11
CA ILE A 158 6.56 -0.10 2.32
C ILE A 158 6.14 -0.27 0.86
N THR A 159 4.84 -0.29 0.56
CA THR A 159 4.38 -0.40 -0.83
C THR A 159 4.89 0.74 -1.72
N ILE A 160 5.10 1.93 -1.16
CA ILE A 160 5.52 3.13 -1.90
C ILE A 160 6.96 2.97 -2.45
N PRO A 161 8.00 2.72 -1.62
CA PRO A 161 9.36 2.50 -2.12
C PRO A 161 9.46 1.21 -2.93
N LEU A 162 8.67 0.18 -2.60
CA LEU A 162 8.66 -1.07 -3.33
C LEU A 162 8.11 -0.90 -4.76
N LEU A 163 7.01 -0.16 -4.92
CA LEU A 163 6.45 0.20 -6.22
C LEU A 163 7.45 1.02 -7.03
N TYR A 164 8.06 2.04 -6.42
CA TYR A 164 9.10 2.83 -7.07
C TYR A 164 10.23 1.92 -7.59
N TYR A 165 10.72 1.05 -6.73
CA TYR A 165 11.78 0.10 -7.08
C TYR A 165 11.38 -0.85 -8.21
N TYR A 166 10.18 -1.44 -8.16
CA TYR A 166 9.66 -2.32 -9.21
C TYR A 166 9.56 -1.61 -10.57
N LEU A 167 9.08 -0.36 -10.60
CA LEU A 167 9.00 0.42 -11.83
C LEU A 167 10.41 0.71 -12.38
N ARG A 168 11.37 1.00 -11.50
CA ARG A 168 12.78 1.20 -11.89
C ARG A 168 13.42 -0.06 -12.44
N THR A 169 13.13 -1.24 -11.89
CA THR A 169 13.62 -2.51 -12.46
C THR A 169 12.97 -2.80 -13.80
N CYS A 170 11.73 -2.35 -14.03
CA CYS A 170 11.03 -2.42 -15.32
C CYS A 170 11.52 -1.38 -16.35
N SER A 171 12.64 -0.70 -16.09
CA SER A 171 13.21 0.34 -16.96
C SER A 171 12.30 1.54 -17.22
N VAL A 172 11.26 1.73 -16.39
CA VAL A 172 10.41 2.93 -16.44
C VAL A 172 11.25 4.13 -15.99
N SER A 173 11.12 5.28 -16.64
CA SER A 173 11.93 6.47 -16.32
C SER A 173 11.80 6.90 -14.84
N LYS A 174 12.82 7.60 -14.33
CA LYS A 174 12.93 7.94 -12.91
C LYS A 174 11.77 8.83 -12.48
N GLU A 175 11.39 9.74 -13.37
CA GLU A 175 10.29 10.68 -13.25
C GLU A 175 8.94 9.96 -13.24
N LEU A 176 8.69 9.07 -14.21
CA LEU A 176 7.42 8.34 -14.27
C LEU A 176 7.26 7.39 -13.07
N SER A 177 8.34 6.75 -12.65
CA SER A 177 8.34 5.87 -11.47
C SER A 177 8.01 6.66 -10.20
N LEU A 178 8.58 7.87 -10.06
CA LEU A 178 8.27 8.75 -8.94
C LEU A 178 6.80 9.19 -8.99
N CYS A 179 6.33 9.70 -10.13
CA CYS A 179 4.95 10.14 -10.27
C CYS A 179 3.94 9.02 -9.97
N ALA A 180 4.16 7.81 -10.51
CA ALA A 180 3.28 6.68 -10.24
C ALA A 180 3.25 6.31 -8.75
N SER A 181 4.39 6.34 -8.07
CA SER A 181 4.49 6.02 -6.65
C SER A 181 3.81 7.08 -5.77
N LEU A 182 3.94 8.36 -6.13
CA LEU A 182 3.28 9.45 -5.42
C LEU A 182 1.76 9.53 -5.70
N LEU A 183 1.34 9.17 -6.91
CA LEU A 183 -0.09 9.04 -7.24
C LEU A 183 -0.72 7.86 -6.51
N TRP A 184 0.01 6.74 -6.38
CA TRP A 184 -0.41 5.62 -5.55
C TRP A 184 -0.59 6.05 -4.09
N SER A 185 0.42 6.69 -3.50
CA SER A 185 0.38 7.14 -2.09
C SER A 185 -0.72 8.16 -1.82
N GLY A 186 -1.05 9.01 -2.80
CA GLY A 186 -2.15 9.97 -2.72
C GLY A 186 -3.51 9.44 -3.17
N SER A 187 -3.64 8.16 -3.57
CA SER A 187 -4.91 7.65 -4.09
C SER A 187 -5.93 7.41 -2.96
N SER A 188 -7.20 7.72 -3.22
CA SER A 188 -8.30 7.47 -2.27
C SER A 188 -8.50 5.98 -2.00
N SER A 189 -8.22 5.13 -2.98
CA SER A 189 -8.26 3.67 -2.83
C SER A 189 -7.19 3.19 -1.85
N PHE A 190 -5.96 3.68 -1.95
CA PHE A 190 -4.88 3.33 -1.02
C PHE A 190 -5.20 3.84 0.39
N TYR A 191 -5.69 5.08 0.51
CA TYR A 191 -6.15 5.63 1.78
C TYR A 191 -7.22 4.74 2.44
N ARG A 192 -8.29 4.40 1.70
CA ARG A 192 -9.39 3.56 2.20
C ARG A 192 -8.92 2.15 2.56
N LEU A 193 -8.01 1.57 1.79
CA LEU A 193 -7.47 0.24 2.06
C LEU A 193 -6.76 0.22 3.43
N ASN A 194 -5.89 1.20 3.69
CA ASN A 194 -5.13 1.26 4.94
C ASN A 194 -6.03 1.56 6.15
N HIS A 195 -7.04 2.43 5.97
CA HIS A 195 -7.96 2.86 7.04
C HIS A 195 -9.09 1.86 7.31
N SER A 196 -9.29 0.88 6.44
CA SER A 196 -10.22 -0.21 6.71
C SER A 196 -9.72 -1.14 7.81
N LEU A 197 -8.41 -1.11 8.12
CA LEU A 197 -7.79 -1.99 9.10
C LEU A 197 -7.97 -3.48 8.81
N HIS A 198 -8.16 -3.84 7.54
CA HIS A 198 -8.23 -5.24 7.14
C HIS A 198 -6.87 -5.73 6.58
N PHE A 199 -6.64 -7.05 6.63
CA PHE A 199 -5.40 -7.68 6.16
C PHE A 199 -5.20 -7.56 4.64
N GLU A 200 -6.20 -7.11 3.87
CA GLU A 200 -6.11 -6.79 2.44
C GLU A 200 -5.07 -5.71 2.12
N VAL A 201 -4.63 -4.92 3.12
CA VAL A 201 -3.49 -4.01 2.95
C VAL A 201 -2.21 -4.73 2.51
N LEU A 202 -2.10 -6.04 2.74
CA LEU A 202 -0.97 -6.86 2.31
C LEU A 202 -1.01 -7.17 0.81
N VAL A 203 -2.16 -7.05 0.14
CA VAL A 203 -2.35 -7.39 -1.29
C VAL A 203 -1.39 -6.62 -2.19
N PRO A 204 -1.28 -5.28 -2.12
CA PRO A 204 -0.35 -4.54 -2.98
C PRO A 204 1.12 -4.90 -2.72
N LEU A 205 1.49 -5.11 -1.45
CA LEU A 205 2.86 -5.50 -1.08
C LEU A 205 3.23 -6.87 -1.67
N LEU A 206 2.41 -7.89 -1.42
CA LEU A 206 2.67 -9.26 -1.85
C LEU A 206 2.58 -9.39 -3.37
N CYS A 207 1.67 -8.66 -4.02
CA CYS A 207 1.63 -8.56 -5.48
C CYS A 207 2.94 -7.99 -6.03
N LEU A 208 3.43 -6.87 -5.48
CA LEU A 208 4.72 -6.30 -5.88
C LEU A 208 5.88 -7.26 -5.63
N CYS A 209 5.93 -7.95 -4.49
CA CYS A 209 6.95 -8.95 -4.20
C CYS A 209 6.91 -10.11 -5.21
N ALA A 210 5.73 -10.62 -5.56
CA ALA A 210 5.57 -11.65 -6.57
C ALA A 210 6.07 -11.18 -7.94
N LEU A 211 5.67 -9.98 -8.38
CA LEU A 211 6.09 -9.37 -9.64
C LEU A 211 7.61 -9.13 -9.69
N ILE A 212 8.20 -8.65 -8.59
CA ILE A 212 9.66 -8.49 -8.46
C ILE A 212 10.37 -9.85 -8.52
N GLY A 213 9.82 -10.87 -7.85
CA GLY A 213 10.32 -12.25 -7.91
C GLY A 213 10.35 -12.79 -9.33
N ILE A 214 9.26 -12.62 -10.07
CA ILE A 214 9.13 -13.02 -11.49
C ILE A 214 10.13 -12.24 -12.35
N GLN A 215 10.20 -10.92 -12.17
CA GLN A 215 11.11 -10.06 -12.93
C GLN A 215 12.58 -10.43 -12.73
N ARG A 216 12.95 -10.79 -11.51
CA ARG A 216 14.32 -11.18 -11.14
C ARG A 216 14.59 -12.67 -11.28
N GLN A 217 13.60 -13.45 -11.75
CA GLN A 217 13.68 -14.92 -11.85
C GLN A 217 14.09 -15.56 -10.51
N LYS A 218 13.57 -15.03 -9.41
CA LYS A 218 13.80 -15.50 -8.04
C LYS A 218 12.60 -16.28 -7.56
N PHE A 219 12.57 -17.56 -7.93
CA PHE A 219 11.47 -18.48 -7.64
C PHE A 219 11.00 -18.42 -6.19
N TRP A 220 11.93 -18.48 -5.22
CA TRP A 220 11.60 -18.44 -3.80
C TRP A 220 10.82 -17.19 -3.37
N ILE A 221 11.14 -16.00 -3.92
CA ILE A 221 10.41 -14.77 -3.63
C ILE A 221 8.99 -14.88 -4.18
N THR A 222 8.86 -15.35 -5.43
CA THR A 222 7.56 -15.56 -6.07
C THR A 222 6.71 -16.56 -5.29
N SER A 223 7.25 -17.73 -4.94
CA SER A 223 6.52 -18.78 -4.21
C SER A 223 6.05 -18.32 -2.83
N ILE A 224 6.93 -17.69 -2.04
CA ILE A 224 6.56 -17.18 -0.71
C ILE A 224 5.49 -16.09 -0.85
N SER A 225 5.66 -15.17 -1.80
CA SER A 225 4.70 -14.07 -2.00
C SER A 225 3.33 -14.60 -2.42
N LEU A 226 3.28 -15.57 -3.35
CA LEU A 226 2.04 -16.20 -3.80
C LEU A 226 1.35 -16.97 -2.67
N CYS A 227 2.11 -17.70 -1.84
CA CYS A 227 1.57 -18.45 -0.70
C CYS A 227 0.80 -17.54 0.26
N PHE A 228 1.36 -16.38 0.61
CA PHE A 228 0.66 -15.40 1.43
C PHE A 228 -0.46 -14.68 0.67
N PHE A 229 -0.24 -14.33 -0.60
CA PHE A 229 -1.17 -13.54 -1.40
C PHE A 229 -2.49 -14.28 -1.65
N LEU A 230 -2.42 -15.55 -2.06
CA LEU A 230 -3.59 -16.37 -2.35
C LEU A 230 -4.43 -16.66 -1.09
N GLY A 231 -3.79 -16.62 0.08
CA GLY A 231 -4.48 -16.76 1.34
C GLY A 231 -5.16 -15.48 1.84
N ILE A 232 -5.05 -14.34 1.15
CA ILE A 232 -5.75 -13.12 1.59
C ILE A 232 -7.23 -13.17 1.19
N LYS A 233 -7.52 -13.45 -0.07
CA LYS A 233 -8.88 -13.62 -0.58
C LYS A 233 -8.91 -14.59 -1.74
N GLU A 234 -9.99 -15.36 -1.83
CA GLU A 234 -10.18 -16.40 -2.83
C GLU A 234 -10.21 -15.83 -4.25
N ASP A 235 -10.82 -14.66 -4.44
CA ASP A 235 -10.97 -13.99 -5.75
C ASP A 235 -9.65 -13.44 -6.31
N LEU A 236 -8.63 -13.23 -5.46
CA LEU A 236 -7.29 -12.80 -5.89
C LEU A 236 -6.61 -13.82 -6.82
N SER A 237 -6.91 -15.10 -6.63
CA SER A 237 -6.41 -16.18 -7.50
C SER A 237 -6.86 -15.99 -8.96
N ILE A 238 -8.11 -15.56 -9.15
CA ILE A 238 -8.71 -15.34 -10.48
C ILE A 238 -8.00 -14.19 -11.19
N TYR A 239 -7.74 -13.08 -10.49
CA TYR A 239 -7.02 -11.94 -11.06
C TYR A 239 -5.59 -12.29 -11.48
N LEU A 240 -4.87 -13.07 -10.66
CA LEU A 240 -3.52 -13.52 -10.99
C LEU A 240 -3.52 -14.51 -12.16
N ALA A 241 -4.45 -15.46 -12.20
CA ALA A 241 -4.57 -16.40 -13.30
C ALA A 241 -4.84 -15.67 -14.63
N ALA A 242 -5.72 -14.66 -14.62
CA ALA A 242 -5.99 -13.83 -15.79
C ALA A 242 -4.72 -13.09 -16.28
N ILE A 243 -3.94 -12.51 -15.35
CA ILE A 243 -2.67 -11.86 -15.67
C ILE A 243 -1.68 -12.88 -16.26
N ALA A 244 -1.54 -14.06 -15.65
CA ALA A 244 -0.63 -15.09 -16.09
C ALA A 244 -0.98 -15.60 -17.51
N ILE A 245 -2.25 -15.86 -17.80
CA ILE A 245 -2.71 -16.28 -19.14
C ILE A 245 -2.26 -15.31 -20.24
N VAL A 246 -2.36 -14.00 -19.97
CA VAL A 246 -1.92 -12.96 -20.93
C VAL A 246 -0.40 -12.91 -21.04
N LEU A 247 0.32 -13.13 -19.93
CA LEU A 247 1.77 -12.96 -19.88
C LEU A 247 2.57 -14.20 -20.32
N ILE A 248 2.02 -15.41 -20.21
CA ILE A 248 2.64 -16.65 -20.71
C ILE A 248 3.07 -16.54 -22.20
N PRO A 249 2.21 -16.11 -23.14
CA PRO A 249 2.60 -16.00 -24.55
C PRO A 249 3.42 -14.74 -24.87
N THR A 250 3.26 -13.67 -24.09
CA THR A 250 3.86 -12.35 -24.41
C THR A 250 5.25 -12.16 -23.79
N ASP A 251 5.50 -12.74 -22.62
CA ASP A 251 6.75 -12.59 -21.86
C ASP A 251 7.64 -13.83 -21.96
N LYS A 252 8.16 -14.09 -23.17
CA LYS A 252 8.98 -15.29 -23.48
C LYS A 252 10.14 -15.52 -22.52
N LYS A 253 10.73 -14.43 -21.98
CA LYS A 253 11.87 -14.49 -21.06
C LYS A 253 11.50 -15.06 -19.68
N ARG A 254 10.27 -14.82 -19.21
CA ARG A 254 9.79 -15.18 -17.87
C ARG A 254 8.60 -16.15 -17.93
N HIS A 255 8.49 -16.89 -19.04
CA HIS A 255 7.33 -17.75 -19.30
C HIS A 255 7.17 -18.84 -18.23
N LYS A 256 8.29 -19.37 -17.69
CA LYS A 256 8.25 -20.43 -16.68
C LYS A 256 7.66 -19.92 -15.37
N GLU A 257 8.01 -18.70 -14.99
CA GLU A 257 7.49 -18.03 -13.81
C GLU A 257 6.00 -17.73 -13.96
N TRP A 258 5.55 -17.30 -15.14
CA TRP A 258 4.11 -17.09 -15.40
C TRP A 258 3.31 -18.39 -15.44
N ILE A 259 3.88 -19.47 -15.98
CA ILE A 259 3.26 -20.81 -15.89
C ILE A 259 3.15 -21.24 -14.42
N PHE A 260 4.19 -21.02 -13.61
CA PHE A 260 4.15 -21.33 -12.18
C PHE A 260 3.10 -20.52 -11.43
N VAL A 261 2.89 -19.24 -11.77
CA VAL A 261 1.82 -18.42 -11.17
C VAL A 261 0.43 -18.94 -11.55
N PHE A 262 0.28 -19.55 -12.73
CA PHE A 262 -0.99 -20.06 -13.23
C PHE A 262 -1.39 -21.41 -12.62
N ILE A 263 -0.41 -22.28 -12.34
CA ILE A 263 -0.61 -23.61 -11.72
C ILE A 263 -0.88 -23.45 -10.23
#